data_AF-A0A8H9AJ69-F1
#
_entry.id   AF-A0A8H9AJ69-F1
#
_cell.length_a   1.000
_cell.length_b   1.000
_cell.length_c   1.000
_cell.angle_alpha   90.00
_cell.angle_beta   90.00
_cell.angle_gamma   90.00
#
_symmetry.space_group_name_H-M   'P 1'
#
loop_
_entity.id
_entity.type
_entity.pdbx_description
1 polymer ?
#
loop_
_entity_poly.entity_id
_entity_poly.type
_entity_poly.pdbx_seq_one_letter_code
_entity_poly.pdbx_strand_id
1 'polypeptide(L)'
;MKSTACLDVVIKGHILLLIEPINHFDIPGFHLTGTRQALKLIDDVGCCNLKIQYDIYHMQRMEGELTNTMTQWADKIGHLQIADNPHRGEPGTGEINYDYLFKVIENSDYNGWVGCEYKPQTTTEAGLRWMDPYR
;
A
#
# COMPACT_ATOMS: atom_id res chain seq x y z
N MET A 1 -29.69 -3.22 10.32
CA MET A 1 -28.69 -2.22 10.72
C MET A 1 -27.34 -2.91 10.80
N LYS A 2 -26.47 -2.75 9.80
CA LYS A 2 -25.05 -3.09 9.97
C LYS A 2 -24.47 -2.00 10.86
N SER A 3 -23.77 -2.35 11.93
CA SER A 3 -23.22 -1.40 12.90
C SER A 3 -22.33 -0.37 12.19
N THR A 4 -22.69 0.92 12.28
CA THR A 4 -22.01 2.06 11.62
C THR A 4 -21.10 2.84 12.55
N ALA A 5 -20.99 2.48 13.83
CA ALA A 5 -20.36 3.34 14.84
C ALA A 5 -18.93 3.79 14.48
N CYS A 6 -18.10 2.90 13.92
CA CYS A 6 -16.76 3.25 13.45
C CYS A 6 -16.80 4.22 12.25
N LEU A 7 -17.68 3.98 11.27
CA LEU A 7 -17.85 4.84 10.11
C LEU A 7 -18.37 6.22 10.53
N ASP A 8 -19.30 6.29 11.48
CA ASP A 8 -19.86 7.55 11.98
C ASP A 8 -18.80 8.41 12.68
N VAL A 9 -17.88 7.80 13.43
CA VAL A 9 -16.75 8.51 14.06
C VAL A 9 -15.78 9.04 13.01
N VAL A 10 -15.39 8.21 12.04
CA VAL A 10 -14.43 8.57 10.98
C VAL A 10 -14.99 9.68 10.09
N ILE A 11 -16.27 9.59 9.70
CA ILE A 11 -16.95 10.60 8.88
C ILE A 11 -17.03 11.93 9.62
N LYS A 12 -17.46 11.93 10.88
CA LYS A 12 -17.57 13.16 11.70
C LYS A 12 -16.19 13.76 12.01
N GLY A 13 -15.17 12.94 12.14
CA GLY A 13 -13.80 13.38 12.39
C GLY A 13 -13.05 13.85 11.15
N HIS A 14 -13.64 13.76 9.95
CA HIS A 14 -12.95 13.97 8.67
C HIS A 14 -11.67 13.13 8.54
N ILE A 15 -11.71 11.91 9.07
CA ILE A 15 -10.60 10.95 9.03
C ILE A 15 -10.76 10.08 7.78
N LEU A 16 -9.65 9.76 7.11
CA LEU A 16 -9.62 8.74 6.06
C LEU A 16 -9.39 7.37 6.71
N LEU A 17 -10.31 6.44 6.52
CA LEU A 17 -10.11 5.04 6.93
C LEU A 17 -9.40 4.29 5.80
N LEU A 18 -8.44 3.45 6.19
CA LEU A 18 -7.71 2.60 5.26
C LEU A 18 -7.93 1.12 5.59
N ILE A 19 -8.03 0.30 4.55
CA ILE A 19 -7.93 -1.15 4.64
C ILE A 19 -6.70 -1.62 3.87
N GLU A 20 -5.96 -2.55 4.45
CA GLU A 20 -4.71 -3.04 3.89
C GLU A 20 -4.85 -4.52 3.51
N PRO A 21 -4.70 -4.88 2.23
CA PRO A 21 -4.57 -6.26 1.81
C PRO A 21 -3.18 -6.80 2.14
N ILE A 22 -3.09 -7.94 2.81
CA ILE A 22 -1.83 -8.52 3.29
C ILE A 22 -1.52 -9.84 2.58
N ASN A 23 -0.24 -10.13 2.34
CA ASN A 23 0.16 -11.41 1.75
C ASN A 23 0.01 -12.61 2.72
N HIS A 24 -0.31 -13.78 2.18
CA HIS A 24 -0.49 -15.00 2.98
C HIS A 24 0.81 -15.65 3.46
N PHE A 25 1.96 -15.23 2.94
CA PHE A 25 3.24 -15.81 3.33
C PHE A 25 3.71 -15.29 4.68
N ASP A 26 3.47 -14.02 4.97
CA ASP A 26 3.84 -13.38 6.23
C ASP A 26 2.72 -13.49 7.26
N ILE A 27 1.46 -13.43 6.82
CA ILE A 27 0.29 -13.67 7.68
C ILE A 27 -0.60 -14.76 7.07
N PRO A 28 -0.26 -16.04 7.28
CA PRO A 28 -1.09 -17.17 6.83
C PRO A 28 -2.51 -17.06 7.37
N GLY A 29 -3.50 -17.23 6.48
CA GLY A 29 -4.92 -17.17 6.84
C GLY A 29 -5.50 -15.77 7.00
N PHE A 30 -4.75 -14.70 6.69
CA PHE A 30 -5.31 -13.35 6.66
C PHE A 30 -6.47 -13.25 5.66
N HIS A 31 -7.52 -12.49 5.98
CA HIS A 31 -8.76 -12.52 5.20
C HIS A 31 -8.72 -11.67 3.93
N LEU A 32 -8.18 -10.46 4.03
CA LEU A 32 -8.13 -9.49 2.93
C LEU A 32 -6.74 -9.51 2.29
N THR A 33 -6.59 -10.06 1.09
CA THR A 33 -5.25 -10.35 0.55
C THR A 33 -4.99 -9.86 -0.86
N GLY A 34 -5.96 -9.22 -1.49
CA GLY A 34 -5.77 -8.62 -2.81
C GLY A 34 -6.58 -7.35 -3.06
N THR A 35 -6.13 -6.58 -4.04
CA THR A 35 -6.69 -5.30 -4.47
C THR A 35 -8.15 -5.46 -4.89
N ARG A 36 -8.47 -6.49 -5.70
CA ARG A 36 -9.85 -6.73 -6.16
C ARG A 36 -10.81 -7.04 -5.01
N GLN A 37 -10.35 -7.77 -4.00
CA GLN A 37 -11.16 -8.06 -2.81
C GLN A 37 -11.38 -6.79 -1.99
N ALA A 38 -10.37 -5.93 -1.86
CA ALA A 38 -10.48 -4.65 -1.17
C ALA A 38 -11.44 -3.69 -1.87
N LEU A 39 -11.36 -3.57 -3.19
CA LEU A 39 -12.30 -2.76 -3.98
C LEU A 39 -13.74 -3.24 -3.78
N LYS A 40 -13.97 -4.55 -3.86
CA LYS A 40 -15.30 -5.12 -3.58
C LYS A 40 -15.79 -4.80 -2.16
N LEU A 41 -14.90 -4.88 -1.17
CA LEU A 41 -15.25 -4.54 0.21
C LEU A 41 -15.61 -3.05 0.36
N ILE A 42 -14.86 -2.16 -0.30
CA ILE A 42 -15.16 -0.71 -0.32
C ILE A 42 -16.54 -0.46 -0.93
N ASP A 43 -16.84 -1.09 -2.06
CA ASP A 43 -18.14 -0.99 -2.74
C ASP A 43 -19.28 -1.52 -1.86
N ASP A 44 -19.08 -2.68 -1.22
CA ASP A 44 -20.08 -3.30 -0.33
C ASP A 44 -20.34 -2.48 0.95
N VAL A 45 -19.34 -1.70 1.40
CA VAL A 45 -19.46 -0.78 2.55
C VAL A 45 -20.13 0.53 2.12
N GLY A 46 -19.85 1.03 0.91
CA GLY A 46 -20.47 2.24 0.35
C GLY A 46 -20.06 3.54 1.07
N CYS A 47 -18.90 3.58 1.71
CA CYS A 47 -18.39 4.76 2.42
C CYS A 47 -17.38 5.52 1.57
N CYS A 48 -17.59 6.83 1.38
CA CYS A 48 -16.68 7.69 0.62
C CYS A 48 -15.32 7.94 1.30
N ASN A 49 -15.24 7.78 2.62
CA ASN A 49 -14.03 8.01 3.42
C ASN A 49 -13.24 6.71 3.69
N LEU A 50 -13.40 5.69 2.85
CA LEU A 50 -12.69 4.42 2.94
C LEU A 50 -11.86 4.20 1.67
N LYS A 51 -10.55 3.98 1.83
CA LYS A 51 -9.60 3.73 0.74
C LYS A 51 -8.66 2.55 1.04
N ILE A 52 -7.87 2.17 0.05
CA ILE A 52 -6.87 1.10 0.17
C ILE A 52 -5.55 1.70 0.70
N GLN A 53 -4.96 1.04 1.70
CA GLN A 53 -3.52 1.14 1.96
C GLN A 53 -2.84 0.09 1.08
N TYR A 54 -2.17 0.56 0.03
CA TYR A 54 -1.58 -0.29 -0.99
C TYR A 54 -0.09 -0.47 -0.68
N ASP A 55 0.22 -1.54 0.04
CA ASP A 55 1.59 -1.96 0.28
C ASP A 55 2.11 -2.73 -0.96
N ILE A 56 3.12 -2.17 -1.61
CA ILE A 56 3.71 -2.71 -2.84
C ILE A 56 4.36 -4.07 -2.61
N TYR A 57 4.92 -4.32 -1.43
CA TYR A 57 5.53 -5.60 -1.08
C TYR A 57 4.47 -6.70 -0.96
N HIS A 58 3.36 -6.44 -0.28
CA HIS A 58 2.24 -7.38 -0.21
C HIS A 58 1.69 -7.68 -1.61
N MET A 59 1.50 -6.65 -2.44
CA MET A 59 0.92 -6.81 -3.78
C MET A 59 1.87 -7.45 -4.78
N GLN A 60 3.19 -7.23 -4.68
CA GLN A 60 4.16 -7.96 -5.50
C GLN A 60 4.08 -9.47 -5.22
N ARG A 61 3.93 -9.86 -3.95
CA ARG A 61 3.84 -11.27 -3.55
C ARG A 61 2.52 -11.94 -3.92
N MET A 62 1.44 -11.17 -3.98
CA MET A 62 0.08 -11.69 -4.19
C MET A 62 -0.39 -11.60 -5.63
N GLU A 63 -0.04 -10.52 -6.33
CA GLU A 63 -0.67 -10.12 -7.59
C GLU A 63 0.34 -9.85 -8.71
N GLY A 64 1.52 -9.30 -8.38
CA GLY A 64 2.41 -8.72 -9.38
C GLY A 64 1.75 -7.54 -10.11
N GLU A 65 2.10 -7.30 -11.38
CA GLU A 65 1.45 -6.30 -12.25
C GLU A 65 1.24 -4.93 -11.58
N LEU A 66 2.26 -4.49 -10.82
CA LEU A 66 2.19 -3.34 -9.92
C LEU A 66 1.80 -2.05 -10.64
N THR A 67 2.47 -1.75 -11.76
CA THR A 67 2.23 -0.52 -12.53
C THR A 67 0.79 -0.39 -12.99
N ASN A 68 0.25 -1.44 -13.60
CA ASN A 68 -1.11 -1.41 -14.12
C ASN A 68 -2.13 -1.30 -12.99
N THR A 69 -1.94 -2.05 -11.91
CA THR A 69 -2.84 -2.03 -10.76
C THR A 69 -2.82 -0.67 -10.05
N MET A 70 -1.64 -0.13 -9.74
CA MET A 70 -1.51 1.16 -9.06
C MET A 70 -2.06 2.31 -9.91
N THR A 71 -1.79 2.31 -11.21
CA THR A 71 -2.27 3.37 -12.12
C THR A 71 -3.78 3.31 -12.27
N GLN A 72 -4.34 2.10 -12.46
CA GLN A 72 -5.79 1.91 -12.63
C GLN A 72 -6.59 2.36 -11.41
N TRP A 73 -6.05 2.19 -10.21
CA TRP A 73 -6.77 2.39 -8.96
C TRP A 73 -6.19 3.51 -8.09
N ALA A 74 -5.42 4.44 -8.67
CA ALA A 74 -4.79 5.53 -7.96
C ALA A 74 -5.79 6.37 -7.12
N ASP A 75 -7.00 6.59 -7.62
CA ASP A 75 -8.07 7.31 -6.92
C ASP A 75 -8.59 6.57 -5.68
N LYS A 76 -8.47 5.23 -5.66
CA LYS A 76 -8.88 4.35 -4.55
C LYS A 76 -7.79 4.11 -3.53
N ILE A 77 -6.53 4.46 -3.83
CA ILE A 77 -5.41 4.33 -2.92
C ILE A 77 -5.34 5.59 -2.03
N GLY A 78 -5.34 5.37 -0.71
CA GLY A 78 -5.20 6.43 0.29
C GLY A 78 -3.78 6.56 0.82
N HIS A 79 -3.03 5.45 0.84
CA HIS A 79 -1.65 5.43 1.29
C HIS A 79 -0.86 4.35 0.53
N LEU A 80 0.38 4.64 0.16
CA LEU A 80 1.31 3.66 -0.40
C LEU A 80 2.34 3.28 0.66
N GLN A 81 2.75 2.01 0.66
CA GLN A 81 3.91 1.55 1.44
C GLN A 81 4.87 0.76 0.56
N ILE A 82 6.16 0.79 0.92
CA ILE A 82 7.24 0.16 0.17
C ILE A 82 8.13 -0.71 1.05
N ALA A 83 8.49 -1.86 0.51
CA ALA A 83 9.57 -2.73 0.93
C ALA A 83 9.97 -3.63 -0.24
N ASP A 84 11.21 -4.09 -0.31
CA ASP A 84 11.63 -4.92 -1.43
C ASP A 84 11.25 -6.40 -1.26
N ASN A 85 10.94 -7.05 -2.37
CA ASN A 85 10.61 -8.47 -2.42
C ASN A 85 11.89 -9.28 -2.73
N PRO A 86 12.16 -10.43 -2.07
CA PRO A 86 11.27 -11.19 -1.18
C PRO A 86 11.42 -10.93 0.32
N HIS A 87 12.47 -10.24 0.76
CA HIS A 87 12.87 -10.22 2.17
C HIS A 87 12.28 -9.06 2.99
N ARG A 88 11.45 -8.21 2.37
CA ARG A 88 10.90 -6.99 2.98
C ARG A 88 12.01 -6.03 3.43
N GLY A 89 13.08 -5.94 2.64
CA GLY A 89 14.25 -5.08 2.87
C GLY A 89 14.11 -3.70 2.24
N GLU A 90 15.18 -2.91 2.29
CA GLU A 90 15.26 -1.60 1.63
C GLU A 90 15.00 -1.70 0.12
N PRO A 91 14.37 -0.69 -0.51
CA PRO A 91 14.32 -0.56 -1.97
C PRO A 91 15.70 -0.76 -2.63
N GLY A 92 15.77 -1.64 -3.62
CA GLY A 92 17.00 -1.98 -4.35
C GLY A 92 17.76 -3.20 -3.81
N THR A 93 17.21 -3.89 -2.82
CA THR A 93 17.79 -5.12 -2.25
C THR A 93 17.20 -6.40 -2.85
N GLY A 94 16.20 -6.27 -3.70
CA GLY A 94 15.40 -7.36 -4.24
C GLY A 94 15.07 -7.18 -5.72
N GLU A 95 13.91 -7.72 -6.11
CA GLU A 95 13.51 -7.82 -7.52
C GLU A 95 12.72 -6.62 -8.05
N ILE A 96 12.29 -5.70 -7.18
CA ILE A 96 11.42 -4.59 -7.57
C ILE A 96 12.28 -3.39 -8.03
N ASN A 97 12.05 -2.92 -9.26
CA ASN A 97 12.65 -1.68 -9.74
C ASN A 97 11.90 -0.45 -9.20
N TYR A 98 12.29 0.01 -8.01
CA TYR A 98 11.67 1.15 -7.35
C TYR A 98 11.87 2.49 -8.07
N ASP A 99 13.03 2.73 -8.70
CA ASP A 99 13.26 3.95 -9.49
C ASP A 99 12.23 4.11 -10.62
N TYR A 100 11.83 2.99 -11.23
CA TYR A 100 10.75 2.97 -12.21
C TYR A 100 9.38 3.19 -11.55
N LEU A 101 9.08 2.51 -10.44
CA LEU A 101 7.79 2.67 -9.76
C LEU A 101 7.58 4.07 -9.19
N PHE A 102 8.61 4.76 -8.71
CA PHE A 102 8.49 6.14 -8.26
C PHE A 102 8.11 7.08 -9.39
N LYS A 103 8.63 6.87 -10.61
CA LYS A 103 8.18 7.62 -11.80
C LYS A 103 6.73 7.31 -12.15
N VAL A 104 6.29 6.07 -11.99
CA VAL A 104 4.88 5.71 -12.18
C VAL A 104 4.00 6.45 -11.17
N ILE A 105 4.40 6.47 -9.89
CA ILE A 105 3.67 7.17 -8.82
C ILE A 105 3.61 8.67 -9.12
N GLU A 106 4.74 9.29 -9.46
CA GLU A 106 4.84 10.73 -9.78
C GLU A 106 3.94 11.12 -10.97
N ASN A 107 3.77 10.24 -11.95
CA ASN A 107 2.92 10.48 -13.12
C ASN A 107 1.47 10.00 -12.94
N SER A 108 1.09 9.51 -11.76
CA SER A 108 -0.26 9.05 -11.45
C SER A 108 -1.08 10.12 -10.73
N ASP A 109 -2.38 9.88 -10.58
CA ASP A 109 -3.27 10.74 -9.77
C ASP A 109 -3.05 10.57 -8.25
N TYR A 110 -2.09 9.75 -7.82
CA TYR A 110 -1.76 9.59 -6.41
C TYR A 110 -0.94 10.78 -5.89
N ASN A 111 -1.45 11.44 -4.86
CA ASN A 111 -0.85 12.63 -4.25
C ASN A 111 -0.61 12.49 -2.73
N GLY A 112 -0.64 11.25 -2.22
CA GLY A 112 -0.43 10.95 -0.80
C GLY A 112 1.03 10.66 -0.45
N TRP A 113 1.23 10.15 0.76
CA TRP A 113 2.55 9.79 1.28
C TRP A 113 2.94 8.35 0.92
N VAL A 114 4.23 8.12 0.68
CA VAL A 114 4.83 6.79 0.56
C VAL A 114 5.52 6.42 1.87
N GLY A 115 5.00 5.42 2.57
CA GLY A 115 5.56 4.89 3.82
C GLY A 115 6.68 3.87 3.58
N CYS A 116 7.79 4.00 4.30
CA CYS A 116 8.93 3.09 4.21
C CYS A 116 8.81 1.96 5.26
N GLU A 117 7.95 0.97 5.01
CA GLU A 117 7.68 -0.15 5.94
C GLU A 117 8.52 -1.40 5.60
N TYR A 118 9.84 -1.27 5.75
CA TYR A 118 10.77 -2.38 5.56
C TYR A 118 11.58 -2.68 6.82
N LYS A 119 12.23 -3.84 6.82
CA LYS A 119 13.20 -4.25 7.85
C LYS A 119 14.60 -3.89 7.35
N PRO A 120 15.29 -2.91 7.98
CA PRO A 120 16.65 -2.60 7.58
C PRO A 120 17.54 -3.84 7.64
N GLN A 121 18.40 -4.06 6.65
CA GLN A 121 19.32 -5.21 6.63
C GLN A 121 20.32 -5.18 7.79
N THR A 122 20.67 -3.98 8.26
CA THR A 122 21.59 -3.77 9.38
C THR A 122 21.02 -2.75 10.35
N THR A 123 21.43 -1.49 10.25
CA THR A 123 20.89 -0.35 11.00
C THR A 123 20.04 0.50 10.07
N THR A 124 19.02 1.17 10.61
CA THR A 124 18.16 2.09 9.84
C THR A 124 19.00 3.09 9.03
N GLU A 125 19.97 3.77 9.66
CA GLU A 125 20.78 4.82 9.04
C GLU A 125 21.59 4.31 7.83
N ALA A 126 22.19 3.13 7.95
CA ALA A 126 22.92 2.50 6.85
C ALA A 126 22.01 2.14 5.67
N GLY A 127 20.76 1.78 5.96
CA GLY A 127 19.73 1.45 4.97
C GLY A 127 19.06 2.65 4.32
N LEU A 128 19.40 3.90 4.66
CA LEU A 128 18.74 5.09 4.09
C LEU A 128 19.37 5.58 2.77
N ARG A 129 20.48 4.97 2.30
CA ARG A 129 21.22 5.45 1.12
C ARG A 129 20.39 5.45 -0.16
N TRP A 130 19.41 4.56 -0.29
CA TRP A 130 18.52 4.53 -1.45
C TRP A 130 17.69 5.82 -1.58
N MET A 131 17.50 6.58 -0.49
CA MET A 131 16.73 7.83 -0.49
C MET A 131 17.51 9.04 -0.99
N ASP A 132 18.84 8.97 -1.11
CA ASP A 132 19.65 10.16 -1.45
C ASP A 132 19.21 10.87 -2.74
N PRO A 133 18.74 10.18 -3.81
CA PRO A 133 18.20 10.83 -5.00
C PRO A 133 16.82 11.49 -4.82
N TYR A 134 16.12 11.20 -3.71
CA TYR A 134 14.71 11.55 -3.46
C TYR A 134 14.53 12.56 -2.32
N ARG A 135 15.64 13.10 -1.80
CA ARG A 135 15.68 14.11 -0.73
C ARG A 135 15.58 15.53 -1.25
#